data_AF-A0A2T6N1L2-F1
#
_entry.id   AF-A0A2T6N1L2-F1
#
_cell.length_a   1.000
_cell.length_b   1.000
_cell.length_c   1.000
_cell.angle_alpha   90.00
_cell.angle_beta   90.00
_cell.angle_gamma   90.00
#
_symmetry.space_group_name_H-M   'P 1'
#
loop_
_entity.id
_entity.type
_entity.pdbx_description
1 polymer ?
#
loop_
_entity_poly.entity_id
_entity_poly.type
_entity_poly.pdbx_seq_one_letter_code
_entity_poly.pdbx_strand_id
1 'polypeptide(L)'
;MGLSLWLMTTAPLLANKFETIGGGVQGSTRVKIEYLQVIAYVTGGIFLVAGILAIALQNKNAHTLNYTMWKPSAAIFFVLSIAAFAAGVFMK
;
A
#
# COMPACT_ATOMS: atom_id res chain seq x y z
N MET A 1 -25.85 -26.14 -20.44
CA MET A 1 -24.73 -26.66 -19.61
C MET A 1 -23.74 -25.56 -19.16
N GLY A 2 -24.14 -24.28 -19.07
CA GLY A 2 -23.24 -23.21 -18.58
C GLY A 2 -23.55 -22.74 -17.15
N LEU A 3 -24.84 -22.65 -16.80
CA LEU A 3 -25.29 -22.11 -15.52
C LEU A 3 -24.96 -23.01 -14.32
N SER A 4 -25.08 -24.32 -14.49
CA SER A 4 -24.81 -25.32 -13.44
C SER A 4 -23.34 -25.42 -13.09
N LEU A 5 -22.44 -25.27 -14.07
CA LEU A 5 -20.99 -25.26 -13.83
C LEU A 5 -20.55 -23.99 -13.10
N TRP A 6 -21.18 -22.84 -13.43
CA TRP A 6 -20.91 -21.56 -12.78
C TRP A 6 -21.38 -21.50 -11.33
N LEU A 7 -22.51 -22.15 -11.01
CA LEU A 7 -22.98 -22.32 -9.62
C LEU A 7 -22.05 -23.21 -8.80
N MET A 8 -21.47 -24.26 -9.39
CA MET A 8 -20.55 -25.16 -8.68
C MET A 8 -19.17 -24.55 -8.41
N THR A 9 -18.71 -23.59 -9.23
CA THR A 9 -17.42 -22.89 -9.01
C THR A 9 -17.54 -21.66 -8.11
N THR A 10 -18.73 -21.06 -8.00
CA THR A 10 -18.99 -19.89 -7.14
C THR A 10 -19.45 -20.28 -5.72
N ALA A 11 -20.06 -21.45 -5.56
CA ALA A 11 -20.44 -22.00 -4.26
C ALA A 11 -19.29 -22.06 -3.22
N PRO A 12 -18.06 -22.54 -3.54
CA PRO A 12 -16.96 -22.54 -2.57
C PRO A 12 -16.48 -21.12 -2.20
N LEU A 13 -16.61 -20.13 -3.10
CA LEU A 13 -16.30 -18.73 -2.78
C LEU A 13 -17.33 -18.10 -1.83
N LEU A 14 -18.61 -18.51 -1.93
CA LEU A 14 -19.68 -18.07 -1.04
C LEU A 14 -19.63 -18.80 0.31
N ALA A 15 -19.23 -20.08 0.33
CA ALA A 15 -19.04 -20.86 1.54
C ALA A 15 -17.91 -20.31 2.44
N ASN A 16 -16.83 -19.80 1.84
CA ASN A 16 -15.74 -19.12 2.57
C ASN A 16 -16.20 -17.85 3.31
N LYS A 17 -17.37 -17.28 2.99
CA LYS A 17 -17.94 -16.14 3.73
C LYS A 17 -18.71 -16.54 4.99
N PHE A 18 -19.08 -17.81 5.14
CA PHE A 18 -19.82 -18.28 6.33
C PHE A 18 -18.91 -18.75 7.47
N GLU A 19 -17.69 -19.23 7.20
CA GLU A 19 -16.68 -19.45 8.26
C GLU A 19 -16.24 -18.12 8.93
N THR A 20 -16.46 -16.97 8.28
CA THR A 20 -16.06 -15.66 8.80
C THR A 20 -17.02 -15.07 9.84
N ILE A 21 -18.22 -15.64 10.02
CA ILE A 21 -19.28 -15.02 10.86
C ILE A 21 -19.03 -15.24 12.36
N GLY A 22 -18.29 -16.28 12.77
CA GLY A 22 -17.91 -16.53 14.17
C GLY A 22 -16.75 -15.67 14.70
N GLY A 23 -16.10 -14.88 13.84
CA GLY A 23 -14.86 -14.15 14.15
C GLY A 23 -14.99 -12.64 14.17
N GLY A 24 -16.19 -12.07 14.36
CA GLY A 24 -16.50 -10.65 14.09
C GLY A 24 -15.54 -9.60 14.69
N VAL A 25 -14.88 -9.89 15.82
CA VAL A 25 -13.91 -8.98 16.45
C VAL A 25 -12.47 -9.24 15.95
N GLN A 26 -12.04 -10.50 15.84
CA GLN A 26 -10.69 -10.84 15.36
C GLN A 26 -10.53 -10.66 13.84
N GLY A 27 -11.55 -10.99 13.05
CA GLY A 27 -11.58 -10.77 11.61
C GLY A 27 -11.58 -9.28 11.24
N SER A 28 -12.32 -8.46 11.99
CA SER A 28 -12.34 -6.99 11.79
C SER A 28 -10.96 -6.37 12.04
N THR A 29 -10.26 -6.79 13.09
CA THR A 29 -8.89 -6.31 13.38
C THR A 29 -7.89 -6.78 12.33
N ARG A 30 -7.95 -8.05 11.91
CA ARG A 30 -7.07 -8.60 10.87
C ARG A 30 -7.25 -7.86 9.53
N VAL A 31 -8.50 -7.63 9.11
CA VAL A 31 -8.80 -6.88 7.88
C VAL A 31 -8.27 -5.44 7.98
N LYS A 32 -8.41 -4.77 9.12
CA LYS A 32 -7.86 -3.42 9.31
C LYS A 32 -6.33 -3.39 9.19
N ILE A 33 -5.64 -4.36 9.79
CA ILE A 33 -4.17 -4.46 9.70
C ILE A 33 -3.74 -4.69 8.24
N GLU A 34 -4.44 -5.55 7.50
CA GLU A 34 -4.16 -5.80 6.08
C GLU A 34 -4.33 -4.52 5.23
N TYR A 35 -5.40 -3.74 5.47
CA TYR A 35 -5.55 -2.43 4.82
C TYR A 35 -4.43 -1.45 5.19
N LEU A 36 -4.02 -1.40 6.45
CA LEU A 36 -2.92 -0.54 6.90
C LEU A 36 -1.58 -0.95 6.26
N GLN A 37 -1.31 -2.25 6.12
CA GLN A 37 -0.15 -2.76 5.40
C GLN A 37 -0.15 -2.29 3.94
N VAL A 38 -1.27 -2.44 3.24
CA VAL A 38 -1.39 -1.99 1.83
C VAL A 38 -1.15 -0.49 1.73
N ILE A 39 -1.74 0.31 2.61
CA ILE A 39 -1.50 1.77 2.65
C ILE A 39 -0.02 2.07 2.90
N ALA A 40 0.63 1.36 3.82
CA ALA A 40 2.05 1.54 4.13
C ALA A 40 2.94 1.24 2.91
N TYR A 41 2.68 0.14 2.19
CA TYR A 41 3.41 -0.21 0.96
C TYR A 41 3.20 0.82 -0.17
N VAL A 42 1.95 1.23 -0.40
CA VAL A 42 1.63 2.24 -1.44
C VAL A 42 2.26 3.58 -1.10
N THR A 43 2.14 4.02 0.14
CA THR A 43 2.74 5.28 0.63
C THR A 43 4.27 5.25 0.51
N GLY A 44 4.89 4.13 0.88
CA GLY A 44 6.33 3.91 0.71
C GLY A 44 6.78 4.01 -0.75
N GLY A 45 6.01 3.43 -1.67
CA GLY A 45 6.25 3.53 -3.10
C GLY A 45 6.13 4.96 -3.64
N ILE A 46 5.10 5.70 -3.22
CA ILE A 46 4.91 7.11 -3.61
C ILE A 46 6.11 7.95 -3.16
N PHE A 47 6.56 7.79 -1.91
CA PHE A 47 7.72 8.53 -1.41
C PHE A 47 9.02 8.13 -2.11
N LEU A 48 9.20 6.85 -2.47
CA LEU A 48 10.35 6.40 -3.25
C LEU A 48 10.41 7.11 -4.61
N VAL A 49 9.28 7.11 -5.32
CA VAL A 49 9.16 7.78 -6.63
C VAL A 49 9.37 9.28 -6.48
N ALA A 50 8.79 9.93 -5.47
CA ALA A 50 9.00 11.35 -5.19
C ALA A 50 10.48 11.68 -4.92
N GLY A 51 11.19 10.83 -4.18
CA GLY A 51 12.64 10.95 -3.94
C GLY A 51 13.46 10.87 -5.23
N ILE A 52 13.14 9.92 -6.11
CA ILE A 52 13.78 9.81 -7.43
C ILE A 52 13.50 11.05 -8.29
N LEU A 53 12.25 11.49 -8.34
CA LEU A 53 11.86 12.68 -9.11
C LEU A 53 12.56 13.95 -8.58
N ALA A 54 12.71 14.08 -7.26
CA ALA A 54 13.43 15.21 -6.65
C ALA A 54 14.88 15.31 -7.16
N ILE A 55 15.53 14.18 -7.44
CA ILE A 55 16.89 14.13 -8.02
C ILE A 55 16.85 14.34 -9.54
N ALA A 56 15.99 13.60 -10.24
CA ALA A 56 15.95 13.57 -11.70
C ALA A 56 15.48 14.89 -12.32
N LEU A 57 14.58 15.61 -11.63
CA LEU A 57 13.95 16.84 -12.14
C LEU A 57 14.46 18.12 -11.45
N GLN A 58 15.53 18.02 -10.66
CA GLN A 58 16.09 19.13 -9.86
C GLN A 58 16.26 20.47 -10.61
N ASN A 59 16.63 20.43 -11.90
CA ASN A 59 16.89 21.60 -12.74
C ASN A 59 15.88 21.77 -13.88
N LYS A 60 14.85 20.92 -13.93
CA LYS A 60 13.88 20.87 -15.04
C LYS A 60 12.46 21.24 -14.63
N ASN A 61 12.20 21.41 -13.33
CA ASN A 61 10.87 21.65 -12.83
C ASN A 61 10.75 23.08 -12.26
N ALA A 62 9.90 23.91 -12.84
CA ALA A 62 9.63 25.25 -12.27
C ALA A 62 8.92 25.16 -10.90
N HIS A 63 8.26 24.03 -10.63
CA HIS A 63 7.56 23.74 -9.38
C HIS A 63 8.43 23.11 -8.29
N THR A 64 9.70 22.76 -8.57
CA THR A 64 10.64 22.49 -7.48
C THR A 64 10.96 23.83 -6.84
N LEU A 65 10.14 24.19 -5.85
CA LEU A 65 10.12 25.47 -5.14
C LEU A 65 11.50 25.88 -4.57
N ASN A 66 12.44 24.94 -4.52
CA ASN A 66 13.80 25.20 -4.10
C ASN A 66 14.80 24.24 -4.79
N TYR A 67 15.29 24.64 -5.98
CA TYR A 67 16.33 23.92 -6.73
C TYR A 67 17.65 23.75 -5.96
N THR A 68 17.85 24.47 -4.85
CA THR A 68 19.03 24.27 -3.98
C THR A 68 18.82 23.20 -2.91
N MET A 69 17.56 22.91 -2.55
CA MET A 69 17.20 22.00 -1.46
C MET A 69 16.76 20.62 -1.94
N TRP A 70 17.03 20.26 -3.20
CA TRP A 70 16.68 18.94 -3.73
C TRP A 70 17.32 17.78 -2.93
N LYS A 71 18.54 17.98 -2.40
CA LYS A 71 19.26 16.98 -1.60
C LYS A 71 18.53 16.64 -0.30
N PRO A 72 18.24 17.59 0.61
CA PRO A 72 17.49 17.29 1.83
C PRO A 72 16.07 16.81 1.54
N SER A 73 15.39 17.34 0.51
CA SER A 73 14.06 16.84 0.14
C SER A 73 14.08 15.39 -0.33
N ALA A 74 15.01 15.02 -1.22
CA ALA A 74 15.18 13.63 -1.64
C ALA A 74 15.50 12.72 -0.46
N ALA A 75 16.38 13.15 0.44
CA ALA A 75 16.72 12.39 1.64
C ALA A 75 15.50 12.14 2.54
N ILE A 76 14.68 13.17 2.78
CA ILE A 76 13.43 13.03 3.56
C ILE A 76 12.49 12.03 2.89
N PHE A 77 12.30 12.11 1.56
CA PHE A 77 11.46 11.17 0.84
C PHE A 77 11.97 9.72 0.91
N PHE A 78 13.28 9.49 0.82
CA PHE A 78 13.84 8.16 1.00
C PHE A 78 13.67 7.64 2.43
N VAL A 79 13.87 8.48 3.45
CA VAL A 79 13.65 8.10 4.85
C VAL A 79 12.19 7.74 5.09
N LEU A 80 11.24 8.56 4.60
CA LEU A 80 9.81 8.29 4.72
C LEU A 80 9.41 7.01 3.95
N SER A 81 10.01 6.77 2.79
CA SER A 81 9.79 5.54 2.03
C SER A 81 10.22 4.31 2.82
N ILE A 82 11.45 4.32 3.36
CA ILE A 82 11.98 3.21 4.17
C ILE A 82 11.12 3.01 5.43
N ALA A 83 10.75 4.08 6.12
CA ALA A 83 9.91 4.01 7.32
C ALA A 83 8.52 3.43 7.00
N ALA A 84 7.90 3.83 5.88
CA ALA A 84 6.61 3.31 5.47
C ALA A 84 6.69 1.82 5.07
N PHE A 85 7.72 1.41 4.35
CA PHE A 85 7.95 -0.01 4.05
C PHE A 85 8.21 -0.84 5.32
N ALA A 86 9.05 -0.33 6.22
CA ALA A 86 9.29 -0.97 7.51
C ALA A 86 7.99 -1.12 8.30
N ALA A 87 7.17 -0.07 8.36
CA ALA A 87 5.85 -0.12 9.02
C ALA A 87 4.97 -1.23 8.42
N GLY A 88 4.91 -1.36 7.09
CA GLY A 88 4.16 -2.43 6.42
C GLY A 88 4.69 -3.84 6.71
N VAL A 89 6.00 -3.99 6.96
CA VAL A 89 6.63 -5.28 7.33
C VAL A 89 6.41 -5.64 8.80
N PHE A 90 6.40 -4.65 9.69
CA PHE A 90 6.26 -4.85 11.14
C PHE A 90 4.80 -4.89 11.61
N MET A 91 3.86 -4.32 10.85
CA MET A 91 2.44 -4.59 11.03
C MET A 91 2.20 -6.06 10.66
N LYS A 92 1.95 -6.93 11.63
CA LYS A 92 1.59 -8.33 11.46
C LYS A 92 0.48 -8.69 12.41
#